data_AF-Q47239-F1
#
_entry.id   AF-Q47239-F1
#
_cell.length_a   1.000
_cell.length_b   1.000
_cell.length_c   1.000
_cell.angle_alpha   90.00
_cell.angle_beta   90.00
_cell.angle_gamma   90.00
#
_symmetry.space_group_name_H-M   'P 1'
#
loop_
_entity.id
_entity.type
_entity.pdbx_description
1 polymer ?
#
loop_
_entity_poly.entity_id
_entity_poly.type
_entity_poly.pdbx_seq_one_letter_code
_entity_poly.pdbx_strand_id
1 'polypeptide(L)'
;MTRKPRRHALSVPVRSGSEVGFPQSLGEVHDMLYDKSLERDNCGFGLIAHIEGEPSHKVVRTAIHALARMQHRGAILADGKTGDGCGLLLQKPDRFFRIVAQERLAFRKNYAVGMLFLNKDPELAAAARRIVEEELQRNTLSIVGWRDVPTNEGVLGEIALSSLPRIEQIFVNAPAGWRPRDMERRLFIARRRIEKRLEADKDFYVCSLSNLVNIYKGCVCRRICRVLSGSCGPASGMAI
;
A
#
# COMPACT_ATOMS: atom_id res chain seq x y z
N MET A 1 20.05 -62.90 27.03
CA MET A 1 20.54 -62.13 28.20
C MET A 1 20.06 -60.67 28.06
N THR A 2 18.76 -60.37 27.98
CA THR A 2 17.80 -60.18 29.09
C THR A 2 18.32 -59.32 30.26
N ARG A 3 18.16 -57.99 30.15
CA ARG A 3 18.13 -57.09 31.33
C ARG A 3 16.67 -56.79 31.68
N LYS A 4 16.26 -57.29 32.85
CA LYS A 4 14.93 -57.17 33.46
C LYS A 4 14.62 -55.72 33.88
N PRO A 5 13.36 -55.28 33.79
CA PRO A 5 12.90 -53.99 34.30
C PRO A 5 12.65 -54.09 35.82
N ARG A 6 13.14 -53.12 36.59
CA ARG A 6 12.74 -52.98 38.01
C ARG A 6 11.46 -52.17 38.08
N ARG A 7 10.36 -52.87 38.34
CA ARG A 7 9.08 -52.32 38.81
C ARG A 7 9.21 -52.01 40.29
N HIS A 8 8.87 -50.81 40.73
CA HIS A 8 8.45 -50.56 42.09
C HIS A 8 6.97 -50.17 42.06
N ALA A 9 6.17 -51.11 42.53
CA ALA A 9 4.75 -50.94 42.75
C ALA A 9 4.55 -50.09 44.01
N LEU A 10 3.89 -48.96 43.87
CA LEU A 10 3.26 -48.26 44.99
C LEU A 10 1.75 -48.39 44.79
N SER A 11 1.16 -49.26 45.60
CA SER A 11 -0.27 -49.45 45.73
C SER A 11 -0.89 -48.20 46.34
N VAL A 12 -1.84 -47.57 45.63
CA VAL A 12 -2.71 -46.54 46.21
C VAL A 12 -4.10 -47.16 46.38
N PRO A 13 -4.67 -47.16 47.60
CA PRO A 13 -5.95 -47.80 47.87
C PRO A 13 -7.09 -47.05 47.18
N VAL A 14 -7.99 -47.78 46.54
CA VAL A 14 -9.28 -47.26 46.08
C VAL A 14 -10.15 -47.04 47.31
N ARG A 15 -10.44 -45.78 47.65
CA ARG A 15 -11.53 -45.44 48.56
C ARG A 15 -12.76 -45.07 47.76
N SER A 16 -13.79 -45.88 47.95
CA SER A 16 -15.16 -45.69 47.48
C SER A 16 -15.84 -44.52 48.19
N GLY A 17 -16.64 -43.76 47.43
CA GLY A 17 -17.87 -43.13 47.95
C GLY A 17 -17.74 -41.73 48.56
N SER A 18 -18.47 -40.80 47.92
CA SER A 18 -19.20 -39.65 48.47
C SER A 18 -18.46 -38.66 49.37
N GLU A 19 -18.18 -37.47 48.83
CA GLU A 19 -18.65 -36.18 49.36
C GLU A 19 -18.25 -35.04 48.42
N VAL A 20 -19.23 -34.27 47.94
CA VAL A 20 -19.06 -33.08 47.11
C VAL A 20 -18.61 -31.93 48.01
N GLY A 21 -17.31 -31.63 48.02
CA GLY A 21 -16.75 -30.42 48.59
C GLY A 21 -16.22 -29.52 47.47
N PHE A 22 -16.79 -28.31 47.32
CA PHE A 22 -16.20 -27.24 46.52
C PHE A 22 -14.95 -26.70 47.25
N PRO A 23 -13.73 -26.80 46.70
CA PRO A 23 -12.59 -26.13 47.29
C PRO A 23 -12.66 -24.63 46.96
N GLN A 24 -12.91 -23.83 48.00
CA GLN A 24 -12.58 -22.41 48.02
C GLN A 24 -11.06 -22.25 47.90
N SER A 25 -10.64 -21.23 47.15
CA SER A 25 -9.25 -20.83 46.84
C SER A 25 -8.50 -21.71 45.84
N LEU A 26 -8.64 -21.38 44.55
CA LEU A 26 -7.56 -21.61 43.59
C LEU A 26 -6.57 -20.46 43.74
N GLY A 27 -5.39 -20.80 44.25
CA GLY A 27 -4.27 -19.90 44.44
C GLY A 27 -3.84 -19.18 43.16
N GLU A 28 -3.09 -18.10 43.36
CA GLU A 28 -2.56 -17.22 42.33
C GLU A 28 -1.99 -17.99 41.13
N VAL A 29 -2.66 -17.85 39.99
CA VAL A 29 -2.19 -18.36 38.70
C VAL A 29 -1.08 -17.42 38.21
N HIS A 30 0.15 -17.68 38.63
CA HIS A 30 1.32 -17.09 38.00
C HIS A 30 1.69 -17.91 36.75
N ASP A 31 1.84 -17.19 35.63
CA ASP A 31 2.36 -17.59 34.33
C ASP A 31 1.42 -18.32 33.34
N MET A 32 0.44 -17.58 32.82
CA MET A 32 0.01 -17.82 31.43
C MET A 32 1.13 -17.34 30.49
N LEU A 33 1.73 -18.25 29.70
CA LEU A 33 2.64 -17.93 28.58
C LEU A 33 2.03 -16.99 27.52
N TYR A 34 0.73 -16.75 27.61
CA TYR A 34 -0.02 -15.86 26.76
C TYR A 34 -0.44 -14.63 27.56
N ASP A 35 0.22 -13.51 27.30
CA ASP A 35 -0.18 -12.21 27.81
C ASP A 35 -1.05 -11.49 26.78
N LYS A 36 -2.34 -11.30 27.10
CA LYS A 36 -3.29 -10.53 26.27
C LYS A 36 -2.84 -9.09 26.06
N SER A 37 -2.01 -8.53 26.94
CA SER A 37 -1.48 -7.17 26.79
C SER A 37 -0.52 -7.04 25.60
N LEU A 38 -0.02 -8.16 25.05
CA LEU A 38 0.85 -8.22 23.89
C LEU A 38 0.10 -8.42 22.56
N GLU A 39 -1.23 -8.59 22.57
CA GLU A 39 -2.03 -8.62 21.34
C GLU A 39 -1.97 -7.24 20.66
N ARG A 40 -1.38 -7.22 19.47
CA ARG A 40 -1.35 -6.05 18.59
C ARG A 40 -2.32 -6.28 17.44
N ASP A 41 -3.33 -5.41 17.33
CA ASP A 41 -4.17 -5.35 16.13
C ASP A 41 -3.30 -4.98 14.92
N ASN A 42 -3.13 -5.92 14.00
CA ASN A 42 -2.36 -5.72 12.79
C ASN A 42 -3.29 -5.38 11.63
N CYS A 43 -3.00 -4.25 10.98
CA CYS A 43 -3.54 -3.94 9.66
C CYS A 43 -3.30 -5.11 8.68
N GLY A 44 -4.30 -5.43 7.87
CA GLY A 44 -4.19 -6.53 6.89
C GLY A 44 -3.22 -6.18 5.76
N PHE A 45 -2.30 -7.09 5.44
CA PHE A 45 -1.47 -7.03 4.24
C PHE A 45 -1.63 -8.31 3.43
N GLY A 46 -1.39 -8.22 2.13
CA GLY A 46 -1.43 -9.37 1.23
C GLY A 46 -0.52 -9.17 0.03
N LEU A 47 -0.03 -10.26 -0.53
CA LEU A 47 0.81 -10.28 -1.72
C LEU A 47 0.26 -11.32 -2.69
N ILE A 48 0.17 -10.95 -3.97
CA ILE A 48 -0.23 -11.85 -5.05
C ILE A 48 0.78 -11.69 -6.17
N ALA A 49 1.36 -12.80 -6.60
CA ALA A 49 2.30 -12.85 -7.71
C ALA A 49 1.84 -13.91 -8.72
N HIS A 50 2.08 -13.64 -10.00
CA HIS A 50 1.91 -14.65 -11.04
C HIS A 50 3.17 -15.53 -11.06
N ILE A 51 3.02 -16.84 -10.92
CA ILE A 51 4.16 -17.78 -10.81
C ILE A 51 5.05 -17.71 -12.06
N GLU A 52 4.42 -17.61 -13.23
CA GLU A 52 5.13 -17.54 -14.53
C GLU A 52 5.61 -16.11 -14.87
N GLY A 53 5.32 -15.12 -14.02
CA GLY A 53 5.73 -13.72 -14.26
C GLY A 53 4.92 -12.99 -15.34
N GLU A 54 3.84 -13.57 -15.85
CA GLU A 54 3.01 -12.95 -16.88
C GLU A 54 2.15 -11.79 -16.32
N PRO A 55 2.16 -10.60 -16.97
CA PRO A 55 1.29 -9.50 -16.59
C PRO A 55 -0.19 -9.85 -16.83
N SER A 56 -0.98 -9.91 -15.75
CA SER A 56 -2.40 -10.23 -15.83
C SER A 56 -3.26 -9.29 -15.00
N HIS A 57 -4.27 -8.70 -15.63
CA HIS A 57 -5.28 -7.89 -14.94
C HIS A 57 -6.09 -8.70 -13.91
N LYS A 58 -6.12 -10.04 -14.03
CA LYS A 58 -6.73 -10.92 -13.04
C LYS A 58 -6.06 -10.79 -11.67
N VAL A 59 -4.73 -10.61 -11.63
CA VAL A 59 -3.96 -10.42 -10.39
C VAL A 59 -4.40 -9.14 -9.69
N VAL A 60 -4.48 -8.03 -10.43
CA VAL A 60 -4.92 -6.73 -9.91
C VAL A 60 -6.36 -6.80 -9.38
N ARG A 61 -7.29 -7.39 -10.14
CA ARG A 61 -8.68 -7.55 -9.72
C ARG A 61 -8.81 -8.41 -8.46
N THR A 62 -7.98 -9.45 -8.35
CA THR A 62 -7.95 -10.32 -7.17
C THR A 62 -7.41 -9.59 -5.96
N ALA A 63 -6.35 -8.79 -6.12
CA ALA A 63 -5.79 -7.95 -5.06
C ALA A 63 -6.82 -6.93 -4.54
N ILE A 64 -7.55 -6.27 -5.45
CA ILE A 64 -8.66 -5.36 -5.08
C ILE A 64 -9.75 -6.09 -4.30
N HIS A 65 -10.13 -7.29 -4.74
CA HIS A 65 -11.15 -8.07 -4.04
C HIS A 65 -10.67 -8.54 -2.67
N ALA A 66 -9.40 -8.96 -2.54
CA ALA A 66 -8.81 -9.34 -1.26
C ALA A 66 -8.74 -8.15 -0.30
N LEU A 67 -8.33 -6.97 -0.77
CA LEU A 67 -8.30 -5.73 0.01
C LEU A 67 -9.69 -5.38 0.56
N ALA A 68 -10.74 -5.53 -0.26
CA ALA A 68 -12.12 -5.33 0.19
C ALA A 68 -12.57 -6.32 1.29
N ARG A 69 -11.96 -7.50 1.39
CA ARG A 69 -12.27 -8.51 2.43
C ARG A 69 -11.53 -8.24 3.74
N MET A 70 -10.46 -7.46 3.72
CA MET A 70 -9.69 -7.08 4.92
C MET A 70 -10.32 -5.91 5.70
N GLN A 71 -11.48 -5.41 5.28
CA GLN A 71 -12.15 -4.27 5.90
C GLN A 71 -12.49 -4.46 7.39
N HIS A 72 -12.74 -5.70 7.82
CA HIS A 72 -13.01 -6.02 9.23
C HIS A 72 -11.82 -5.71 10.15
N ARG A 73 -10.63 -5.46 9.58
CA ARG A 73 -9.41 -5.06 10.29
C ARG A 73 -9.06 -3.58 10.15
N GLY A 74 -9.85 -2.80 9.43
CA GLY A 74 -9.63 -1.36 9.26
C GLY A 74 -10.63 -0.57 10.09
N ALA A 75 -10.16 0.49 10.76
CA ALA A 75 -11.08 1.42 11.38
C ALA A 75 -11.88 2.17 10.30
N ILE A 76 -13.16 2.38 10.58
CA ILE A 76 -14.06 3.18 9.76
C ILE A 76 -14.50 4.34 10.64
N LEU A 77 -14.38 5.56 10.13
CA LEU A 77 -14.85 6.74 10.85
C LEU A 77 -16.38 6.78 10.91
N ALA A 78 -16.91 7.68 11.74
CA ALA A 78 -18.35 7.83 11.97
C ALA A 78 -19.16 8.11 10.68
N ASP A 79 -18.51 8.60 9.62
CA ASP A 79 -19.11 8.83 8.31
C ASP A 79 -19.37 7.55 7.48
N GLY A 80 -18.89 6.39 7.94
CA GLY A 80 -19.05 5.09 7.28
C GLY A 80 -18.34 4.97 5.93
N LYS A 81 -17.59 6.00 5.50
CA LYS A 81 -16.96 6.10 4.18
C LYS A 81 -15.45 6.33 4.26
N THR A 82 -14.98 7.03 5.29
CA THR A 82 -13.56 7.26 5.52
C THR A 82 -13.00 6.11 6.34
N GLY A 83 -11.85 5.61 5.91
CA GLY A 83 -11.06 4.63 6.65
C GLY A 83 -9.59 5.04 6.70
N ASP A 84 -8.83 4.43 7.60
CA ASP A 84 -7.44 4.81 7.91
C ASP A 84 -6.47 4.73 6.72
N GLY A 85 -6.82 3.97 5.69
CA GLY A 85 -6.05 3.90 4.46
C GLY A 85 -6.03 2.52 3.84
N CYS A 86 -6.00 2.51 2.51
CA CYS A 86 -5.76 1.31 1.74
C CYS A 86 -4.82 1.64 0.57
N GLY A 87 -4.12 0.65 0.06
CA GLY A 87 -3.24 0.86 -1.07
C GLY A 87 -2.85 -0.41 -1.79
N LEU A 88 -2.41 -0.24 -3.03
CA LEU A 88 -1.91 -1.27 -3.92
C LEU A 88 -0.53 -0.83 -4.43
N LEU A 89 0.46 -1.68 -4.22
CA LEU A 89 1.74 -1.60 -4.90
C LEU A 89 1.69 -2.59 -6.06
N LEU A 90 1.89 -2.09 -7.27
CA LEU A 90 1.94 -2.91 -8.48
C LEU A 90 3.20 -2.66 -9.28
N GLN A 91 3.58 -3.64 -10.11
CA GLN A 91 4.53 -3.42 -11.17
C GLN A 91 3.97 -2.38 -12.15
N LYS A 92 4.83 -1.49 -12.66
CA LYS A 92 4.47 -0.42 -13.59
C LYS A 92 3.69 -0.99 -14.79
N PRO A 93 2.41 -0.65 -14.98
CA PRO A 93 1.62 -1.14 -16.11
C PRO A 93 2.06 -0.46 -17.41
N ASP A 94 3.07 -1.03 -18.07
CA ASP A 94 3.72 -0.45 -19.25
C ASP A 94 2.74 -0.21 -20.40
N ARG A 95 1.89 -1.21 -20.69
CA ARG A 95 0.88 -1.13 -21.76
C ARG A 95 -0.11 0.02 -21.53
N PHE A 96 -0.59 0.18 -20.30
CA PHE A 96 -1.52 1.26 -19.95
C PHE A 96 -0.89 2.63 -20.18
N PHE A 97 0.30 2.85 -19.63
CA PHE A 97 0.97 4.15 -19.77
C PHE A 97 1.33 4.46 -21.22
N ARG A 98 1.72 3.46 -22.03
CA ARG A 98 1.95 3.67 -23.46
C ARG A 98 0.70 4.12 -24.20
N ILE A 99 -0.47 3.55 -23.88
CA ILE A 99 -1.76 3.99 -24.47
C ILE A 99 -2.06 5.44 -24.06
N VAL A 100 -1.95 5.74 -22.77
CA VAL A 100 -2.15 7.10 -22.23
C VAL A 100 -1.19 8.11 -22.87
N ALA A 101 0.03 7.71 -23.18
CA ALA A 101 1.02 8.58 -23.80
C ALA A 101 0.87 8.70 -25.32
N GLN A 102 0.37 7.70 -26.04
CA GLN A 102 0.13 7.82 -27.48
C GLN A 102 -0.77 9.00 -27.83
N GLU A 103 -1.63 9.44 -26.91
CA GLU A 103 -2.48 10.60 -27.09
C GLU A 103 -1.75 11.95 -26.90
N ARG A 104 -0.61 12.01 -26.20
CA ARG A 104 0.00 13.30 -25.76
C ARG A 104 1.54 13.37 -25.64
N LEU A 105 2.27 12.25 -25.56
CA LEU A 105 3.65 12.19 -25.05
C LEU A 105 4.53 11.12 -25.74
N ALA A 106 5.81 11.41 -25.96
CA ALA A 106 6.77 10.47 -26.54
C ALA A 106 7.59 9.72 -25.47
N PHE A 107 7.26 8.46 -25.19
CA PHE A 107 8.04 7.62 -24.27
C PHE A 107 9.21 6.92 -24.93
N ARG A 108 10.38 7.01 -24.28
CA ARG A 108 11.53 6.16 -24.61
C ARG A 108 11.32 4.74 -24.07
N LYS A 109 12.20 3.82 -24.47
CA LYS A 109 12.20 2.43 -23.98
C LYS A 109 12.29 2.36 -22.45
N ASN A 110 13.11 3.23 -21.85
CA ASN A 110 13.27 3.35 -20.40
C ASN A 110 12.64 4.67 -19.93
N TYR A 111 11.51 4.55 -19.23
CA TYR A 111 10.83 5.66 -18.60
C TYR A 111 10.37 5.28 -17.19
N ALA A 112 10.15 6.29 -16.37
CA ALA A 112 9.68 6.18 -15.00
C ALA A 112 8.41 6.99 -14.81
N VAL A 113 7.68 6.61 -13.78
CA VAL A 113 6.46 7.29 -13.35
C VAL A 113 6.64 7.68 -11.90
N GLY A 114 6.40 8.95 -11.60
CA GLY A 114 6.24 9.44 -10.25
C GLY A 114 4.78 9.62 -9.93
N MET A 115 4.33 9.14 -8.77
CA MET A 115 3.02 9.41 -8.19
C MET A 115 3.24 10.38 -7.03
N LEU A 116 2.71 11.59 -7.15
CA LEU A 116 2.89 12.68 -6.21
C LEU A 116 1.54 13.17 -5.67
N PHE A 117 1.53 13.50 -4.38
CA PHE A 117 0.51 14.28 -3.74
C PHE A 117 1.04 15.70 -3.59
N LEU A 118 0.32 16.64 -4.19
CA LEU A 118 0.59 18.05 -4.14
C LEU A 118 -0.44 18.75 -3.25
N ASN A 119 -0.08 19.95 -2.81
CA ASN A 119 -0.98 20.81 -2.07
C ASN A 119 -2.24 21.15 -2.91
N LYS A 120 -3.35 21.44 -2.21
CA LYS A 120 -4.59 21.92 -2.82
C LYS A 120 -4.44 23.31 -3.43
N ASP A 121 -3.61 24.14 -2.80
CA ASP A 121 -3.32 25.48 -3.29
C ASP A 121 -2.53 25.42 -4.61
N PRO A 122 -3.04 26.01 -5.71
CA PRO A 122 -2.38 25.98 -7.00
C PRO A 122 -1.00 26.64 -7.00
N GLU A 123 -0.75 27.65 -6.16
CA GLU A 123 0.55 28.34 -6.10
C GLU A 123 1.60 27.45 -5.44
N LEU A 124 1.26 26.82 -4.31
CA LEU A 124 2.13 25.86 -3.64
C LEU A 124 2.36 24.62 -4.49
N ALA A 125 1.30 24.12 -5.16
CA ALA A 125 1.43 23.01 -6.10
C ALA A 125 2.36 23.37 -7.26
N ALA A 126 2.26 24.58 -7.84
CA ALA A 126 3.14 25.03 -8.90
C ALA A 126 4.59 25.17 -8.42
N ALA A 127 4.82 25.68 -7.21
CA ALA A 127 6.15 25.75 -6.60
C ALA A 127 6.75 24.34 -6.39
N ALA A 128 5.97 23.40 -5.87
CA ALA A 128 6.38 22.01 -5.70
C ALA A 128 6.71 21.34 -7.03
N ARG A 129 5.89 21.55 -8.08
CA ARG A 129 6.17 21.05 -9.43
C ARG A 129 7.51 21.57 -9.96
N ARG A 130 7.77 22.88 -9.82
CA ARG A 130 9.06 23.47 -10.26
C ARG A 130 10.24 22.84 -9.54
N ILE A 131 10.15 22.64 -8.22
CA ILE A 131 11.21 21.99 -7.43
C ILE A 131 11.44 20.54 -7.88
N VAL A 132 10.36 19.79 -8.14
CA VAL A 132 10.43 18.43 -8.67
C VAL A 132 11.11 18.42 -10.03
N GLU A 133 10.71 19.31 -10.93
CA GLU A 133 11.29 19.42 -12.28
C GLU A 133 12.78 19.77 -12.23
N GLU A 134 13.17 20.75 -11.40
CA GLU A 134 14.57 21.12 -11.21
C GLU A 134 15.42 19.94 -10.72
N GLU A 135 14.96 19.18 -9.73
CA GLU A 135 15.72 18.05 -9.19
C GLU A 135 15.81 16.89 -10.19
N LEU A 136 14.79 16.68 -11.01
CA LEU A 136 14.84 15.69 -12.09
C LEU A 136 15.84 16.11 -13.17
N GLN A 137 15.81 17.38 -13.60
CA GLN A 137 16.75 17.92 -14.59
C GLN A 137 18.19 17.88 -14.08
N ARG A 138 18.44 18.22 -12.81
CA ARG A 138 19.77 18.10 -12.16
C ARG A 138 20.31 16.68 -12.15
N ASN A 139 19.42 15.67 -12.19
CA ASN A 139 19.79 14.26 -12.28
C ASN A 139 19.83 13.75 -13.73
N THR A 140 19.85 14.64 -14.73
CA THR A 140 19.93 14.31 -16.17
C THR A 140 18.74 13.50 -16.67
N LEU A 141 17.58 13.64 -16.01
CA LEU A 141 16.35 12.99 -16.41
C LEU A 141 15.49 13.95 -17.24
N SER A 142 14.95 13.47 -18.36
CA SER A 142 14.12 14.29 -19.24
C SER A 142 12.66 14.19 -18.83
N ILE A 143 12.06 15.31 -18.44
CA ILE A 143 10.63 15.37 -18.11
C ILE A 143 9.83 15.28 -19.40
N VAL A 144 8.85 14.40 -19.41
CA VAL A 144 7.97 14.18 -20.56
C VAL A 144 6.70 15.00 -20.40
N GLY A 145 6.12 14.98 -19.19
CA GLY A 145 4.96 15.78 -18.85
C GLY A 145 4.29 15.32 -17.56
N TRP A 146 3.29 16.10 -17.15
CA TRP A 146 2.43 15.82 -16.01
C TRP A 146 1.09 15.27 -16.48
N ARG A 147 0.47 14.46 -15.63
CA ARG A 147 -0.85 13.90 -15.82
C ARG A 147 -1.63 13.99 -14.51
N ASP A 148 -2.77 14.65 -14.56
CA ASP A 148 -3.76 14.58 -13.47
C ASP A 148 -4.33 13.17 -13.38
N VAL A 149 -4.35 12.60 -12.17
CA VAL A 149 -4.91 11.26 -11.95
C VAL A 149 -6.41 11.41 -11.77
N PRO A 150 -7.25 10.73 -12.58
CA PRO A 150 -8.70 10.81 -12.43
C PRO A 150 -9.11 10.20 -11.09
N THR A 151 -9.72 11.01 -10.23
CA THR A 151 -10.30 10.61 -8.95
C THR A 151 -11.81 10.76 -9.00
N ASN A 152 -12.53 9.94 -8.22
CA ASN A 152 -13.97 10.09 -8.05
C ASN A 152 -14.26 10.51 -6.61
N GLU A 153 -14.53 11.80 -6.43
CA GLU A 153 -14.78 12.42 -5.12
C GLU A 153 -16.11 11.99 -4.51
N GLY A 154 -17.10 11.61 -5.31
CA GLY A 154 -18.44 11.24 -4.83
C GLY A 154 -18.43 9.98 -3.94
N VAL A 155 -17.32 9.25 -3.93
CA VAL A 155 -17.17 8.06 -3.11
C VAL A 155 -16.52 8.38 -1.76
N LEU A 156 -15.78 9.49 -1.65
CA LEU A 156 -15.09 9.89 -0.43
C LEU A 156 -16.08 10.33 0.67
N GLY A 157 -15.70 10.11 1.92
CA GLY A 157 -16.35 10.75 3.07
C GLY A 157 -15.91 12.20 3.22
N GLU A 158 -16.63 12.98 4.02
CA GLU A 158 -16.34 14.42 4.21
C GLU A 158 -14.92 14.66 4.75
N ILE A 159 -14.47 13.78 5.66
CA ILE A 159 -13.12 13.85 6.27
C ILE A 159 -12.04 13.49 5.24
N ALA A 160 -12.27 12.47 4.41
CA ALA A 160 -11.35 12.12 3.33
C ALA A 160 -11.29 13.22 2.25
N LEU A 161 -12.40 13.91 2.00
CA LEU A 161 -12.49 14.97 0.99
C LEU A 161 -11.80 16.26 1.48
N SER A 162 -11.95 16.60 2.76
CA SER A 162 -11.26 17.75 3.38
C SER A 162 -9.74 17.58 3.42
N SER A 163 -9.23 16.33 3.40
CA SER A 163 -7.80 16.01 3.37
C SER A 163 -7.26 15.55 2.01
N LEU A 164 -8.10 15.52 0.97
CA LEU A 164 -7.73 15.03 -0.37
C LEU A 164 -6.62 15.89 -1.01
N PRO A 165 -5.40 15.39 -1.23
CA PRO A 165 -4.38 16.14 -1.94
C PRO A 165 -4.68 16.16 -3.45
N ARG A 166 -4.03 17.07 -4.16
CA ARG A 166 -4.02 17.03 -5.62
C ARG A 166 -3.09 15.91 -6.08
N ILE A 167 -3.64 14.90 -6.75
CA ILE A 167 -2.91 13.70 -7.13
C ILE A 167 -2.45 13.80 -8.58
N GLU A 168 -1.15 13.82 -8.78
CA GLU A 168 -0.55 13.97 -10.10
C GLU A 168 0.53 12.92 -10.36
N GLN A 169 0.62 12.53 -11.63
CA GLN A 169 1.65 11.67 -12.15
C GLN A 169 2.64 12.48 -12.99
N ILE A 170 3.93 12.30 -12.73
CA ILE A 170 4.99 12.82 -13.59
C ILE A 170 5.60 11.69 -14.40
N PHE A 171 5.78 11.93 -15.70
CA PHE A 171 6.48 11.02 -16.59
C PHE A 171 7.88 11.51 -16.90
N VAL A 172 8.83 10.60 -16.79
CA VAL A 172 10.25 10.93 -16.92
C VAL A 172 10.95 9.90 -17.80
N ASN A 173 11.65 10.36 -18.83
CA ASN A 173 12.46 9.53 -19.70
C ASN A 173 13.91 9.48 -19.19
N ALA A 174 14.51 8.29 -19.22
CA ALA A 174 15.95 8.17 -19.05
C ALA A 174 16.69 8.58 -20.34
N PRO A 175 17.89 9.15 -20.22
CA PRO A 175 18.77 9.37 -21.36
C PRO A 175 19.21 8.04 -21.99
N ALA A 176 19.66 8.09 -23.24
CA ALA A 176 20.11 6.91 -23.98
C ALA A 176 21.32 6.25 -23.29
N GLY A 177 21.32 4.92 -23.23
CA GLY A 177 22.43 4.14 -22.66
C GLY A 177 22.31 3.79 -21.17
N TRP A 178 21.32 4.33 -20.45
CA TRP A 178 21.13 4.01 -19.03
C TRP A 178 20.47 2.64 -18.82
N ARG A 179 21.02 1.85 -17.89
CA ARG A 179 20.39 0.61 -17.45
C ARG A 179 19.21 0.95 -16.52
N PRO A 180 18.19 0.08 -16.43
CA PRO A 180 17.05 0.31 -15.51
C PRO A 180 17.47 0.55 -14.05
N ARG A 181 18.52 -0.14 -13.58
CA ARG A 181 19.04 0.04 -12.20
C ARG A 181 19.68 1.42 -11.96
N ASP A 182 20.36 1.96 -12.97
CA ASP A 182 21.01 3.28 -12.86
C ASP A 182 19.96 4.39 -12.77
N MET A 183 18.89 4.25 -13.55
CA MET A 183 17.73 5.13 -13.48
C MET A 183 17.10 5.10 -12.10
N GLU A 184 16.86 3.91 -11.53
CA GLU A 184 16.24 3.77 -10.21
C GLU A 184 17.07 4.43 -9.10
N ARG A 185 18.39 4.25 -9.13
CA ARG A 185 19.31 4.91 -8.19
C ARG A 185 19.21 6.44 -8.29
N ARG A 186 19.11 6.99 -9.50
CA ARG A 186 18.99 8.44 -9.73
C ARG A 186 17.63 8.98 -9.30
N LEU A 187 16.55 8.24 -9.55
CA LEU A 187 15.21 8.56 -9.08
C LEU A 187 15.14 8.56 -7.54
N PHE A 188 15.79 7.60 -6.89
CA PHE A 188 15.88 7.58 -5.43
C PHE A 188 16.60 8.82 -4.87
N ILE A 189 17.72 9.22 -5.47
CA ILE A 189 18.45 10.44 -5.08
C ILE A 189 17.58 11.69 -5.31
N ALA A 190 16.93 11.79 -6.48
CA ALA A 190 16.03 12.89 -6.80
C ALA A 190 14.90 12.99 -5.77
N ARG A 191 14.22 11.87 -5.49
CA ARG A 191 13.18 11.78 -4.45
C ARG A 191 13.65 12.31 -3.11
N ARG A 192 14.81 11.85 -2.62
CA ARG A 192 15.36 12.30 -1.32
C ARG A 192 15.66 13.79 -1.27
N ARG A 193 16.12 14.38 -2.38
CA ARG A 193 16.38 15.81 -2.47
C ARG A 193 15.10 16.63 -2.53
N ILE A 194 14.10 16.15 -3.26
CA ILE A 194 12.77 16.75 -3.34
C ILE A 194 12.14 16.75 -1.94
N GLU A 195 12.11 15.60 -1.26
CA GLU A 195 11.60 15.48 0.12
C GLU A 195 12.29 16.46 1.08
N LYS A 196 13.61 16.61 0.97
CA LYS A 196 14.37 17.56 1.81
C LYS A 196 14.08 19.03 1.51
N ARG A 197 13.80 19.38 0.25
CA ARG A 197 13.48 20.77 -0.13
C ARG A 197 12.06 21.18 0.22
N LEU A 198 11.14 20.22 0.15
CA LEU A 198 9.73 20.42 0.43
C LEU A 198 9.35 20.00 1.86
N GLU A 199 10.32 19.88 2.76
CA GLU A 199 10.10 19.49 4.17
C GLU A 199 9.15 20.46 4.90
N ALA A 200 9.11 21.73 4.47
CA ALA A 200 8.18 22.72 5.00
C ALA A 200 6.73 22.52 4.54
N ASP A 201 6.50 21.87 3.40
CA ASP A 201 5.17 21.59 2.85
C ASP A 201 4.67 20.24 3.38
N LYS A 202 3.79 20.29 4.38
CA LYS A 202 3.27 19.08 5.05
C LYS A 202 2.35 18.24 4.18
N ASP A 203 1.75 18.85 3.15
CA ASP A 203 0.80 18.18 2.26
C ASP A 203 1.50 17.54 1.05
N PHE A 204 2.76 17.90 0.80
CA PHE A 204 3.55 17.34 -0.28
C PHE A 204 4.07 15.94 0.09
N TYR A 205 3.80 14.96 -0.78
CA TYR A 205 4.29 13.61 -0.58
C TYR A 205 4.57 12.87 -1.89
N VAL A 206 5.72 12.20 -1.96
CA VAL A 206 6.07 11.33 -3.09
C VAL A 206 5.69 9.90 -2.75
N CYS A 207 4.58 9.40 -3.31
CA CYS A 207 4.13 8.02 -3.09
C CYS A 207 5.09 7.02 -3.70
N SER A 208 5.40 7.21 -4.98
CA SER A 208 6.36 6.39 -5.71
C SER A 208 7.05 7.23 -6.77
N LEU A 209 8.31 6.92 -7.06
CA LEU A 209 9.07 7.50 -8.16
C LEU A 209 10.05 6.44 -8.64
N SER A 210 9.59 5.61 -9.58
CA SER A 210 10.28 4.39 -9.99
C SER A 210 10.01 4.04 -11.45
N ASN A 211 10.93 3.29 -12.05
CA ASN A 211 10.71 2.67 -13.36
C ASN A 211 10.13 1.25 -13.29
N LEU A 212 10.04 0.66 -12.10
CA LEU A 212 9.60 -0.73 -11.90
C LEU A 212 8.24 -0.82 -11.22
N VAL A 213 7.98 0.00 -10.22
CA VAL A 213 6.80 -0.10 -9.37
C VAL A 213 6.00 1.20 -9.37
N ASN A 214 4.70 1.08 -9.14
CA ASN A 214 3.82 2.21 -8.93
C ASN A 214 2.91 1.92 -7.72
N ILE A 215 2.69 2.94 -6.90
CA ILE A 215 1.90 2.84 -5.68
C ILE A 215 0.64 3.69 -5.82
N TYR A 216 -0.52 3.06 -5.67
CA TYR A 216 -1.80 3.74 -5.53
C TYR A 216 -2.27 3.56 -4.09
N LYS A 217 -2.30 4.64 -3.31
CA LYS A 217 -2.74 4.64 -1.90
C LYS A 217 -3.72 5.77 -1.68
N GLY A 218 -4.66 5.59 -0.77
CA GLY A 218 -5.56 6.65 -0.31
C GLY A 218 -6.35 6.28 0.95
N CYS A 219 -6.93 7.28 1.62
CA CYS A 219 -7.74 7.14 2.82
C CYS A 219 -9.21 6.81 2.47
N VAL A 220 -9.48 5.58 2.02
CA VAL A 220 -10.81 5.16 1.53
C VAL A 220 -11.26 3.82 2.11
N CYS A 221 -12.57 3.67 2.40
CA CYS A 221 -13.18 2.44 2.95
C CYS A 221 -14.09 1.69 1.96
N ARG A 222 -14.16 0.35 2.06
CA ARG A 222 -15.14 -0.65 1.55
C ARG A 222 -15.65 -0.61 0.09
N ARG A 223 -16.05 0.53 -0.47
CA ARG A 223 -16.79 0.61 -1.76
C ARG A 223 -16.00 1.19 -2.94
N ILE A 224 -14.77 1.64 -2.70
CA ILE A 224 -14.09 2.63 -3.56
C ILE A 224 -12.89 2.08 -4.30
N CYS A 225 -12.37 0.90 -3.92
CA CYS A 225 -11.35 0.24 -4.75
C CYS A 225 -11.86 -0.05 -6.18
N ARG A 226 -13.17 0.06 -6.44
CA ARG A 226 -13.74 0.04 -7.80
C ARG A 226 -13.38 1.28 -8.66
N VAL A 227 -13.11 2.42 -8.02
CA VAL A 227 -12.68 3.67 -8.69
C VAL A 227 -11.25 3.53 -9.21
N LEU A 228 -10.38 2.83 -8.47
CA LEU A 228 -9.06 2.43 -8.98
C LEU A 228 -9.17 1.45 -10.17
N SER A 229 -10.32 0.80 -10.39
CA SER A 229 -10.56 -0.10 -11.53
C SER A 229 -11.41 0.49 -12.67
N GLY A 230 -11.69 1.79 -12.69
CA GLY A 230 -12.24 2.48 -13.88
C GLY A 230 -13.65 2.05 -14.31
N SER A 231 -14.50 1.55 -13.42
CA SER A 231 -15.89 1.21 -13.78
C SER A 231 -16.84 2.41 -13.65
N CYS A 232 -16.61 3.46 -14.46
CA CYS A 232 -17.59 4.51 -14.75
C CYS A 232 -17.51 4.85 -16.24
N GLY A 233 -18.54 4.46 -17.01
CA GLY A 233 -18.79 4.91 -18.39
C GLY A 233 -17.91 4.27 -19.48
N PRO A 234 -18.47 4.01 -20.69
CA PRO A 234 -17.74 3.43 -21.82
C PRO A 234 -16.65 4.35 -22.43
N ALA A 235 -16.46 5.57 -21.91
CA ALA A 235 -15.50 6.56 -22.42
C ALA A 235 -14.34 6.88 -21.45
N SER A 236 -14.33 6.34 -20.23
CA SER A 236 -13.33 6.62 -19.18
C SER A 236 -12.78 5.34 -18.54
N GLY A 237 -12.85 4.23 -19.27
CA GLY A 237 -12.39 2.94 -18.82
C GLY A 237 -10.90 2.77 -19.05
N MET A 238 -10.09 3.12 -18.04
CA MET A 238 -8.89 2.38 -17.59
C MET A 238 -8.21 3.21 -16.48
N ALA A 239 -8.57 2.96 -15.22
CA ALA A 239 -7.88 3.61 -14.10
C ALA A 239 -6.66 2.81 -13.61
N ILE A 240 -6.58 1.50 -13.91
CA ILE A 240 -5.40 0.63 -13.74
C ILE A 240 -5.46 -0.46 -14.82
#